data_AF-A0A672UVK0-F1
#
_entry.id   AF-A0A672UVK0-F1
#
_cell.length_a   1.000
_cell.length_b   1.000
_cell.length_c   1.000
_cell.angle_alpha   90.00
_cell.angle_beta   90.00
_cell.angle_gamma   90.00
#
_symmetry.space_group_name_H-M   'P 1'
#
loop_
_entity.id
_entity.type
_entity.pdbx_description
1 polymer ?
#
loop_
_entity_poly.entity_id
_entity_poly.type
_entity_poly.pdbx_seq_one_letter_code
_entity_poly.pdbx_strand_id
1 'polypeptide(L)'
;SALQQPTPPAGKASSSSPSCWECNSTPKRRTKPETSREISKKRSGRWKTISRKGKKNSKKAAKHRRQRRSKKKASRALRGVRKMQRRRQRKRVSFTIDKQPLSPFFLFMAKNRPKLQRSNPQLTAVETAKTLGKMWHEQSQSDREMYREQLKGKPKFDPED
;
A
#
# COMPACT_ATOMS: atom_id res chain seq x y z
N SER A 1 -8.84 -9.60 57.24
CA SER A 1 -8.04 -9.04 56.14
C SER A 1 -8.71 -9.30 54.80
N ALA A 2 -9.39 -8.29 54.26
CA ALA A 2 -10.00 -8.32 52.93
C ALA A 2 -8.95 -7.92 51.88
N LEU A 3 -8.74 -8.74 50.87
CA LEU A 3 -7.84 -8.45 49.74
C LEU A 3 -8.68 -8.02 48.54
N GLN A 4 -8.45 -6.77 48.14
CA GLN A 4 -9.11 -6.00 47.08
C GLN A 4 -9.03 -6.68 45.70
N GLN A 5 -10.16 -6.72 44.99
CA GLN A 5 -10.22 -7.01 43.55
C GLN A 5 -9.90 -5.73 42.75
N PRO A 6 -9.17 -5.79 41.62
CA PRO A 6 -8.90 -4.61 40.79
C PRO A 6 -10.10 -4.24 39.90
N THR A 7 -10.54 -2.98 39.98
CA THR A 7 -11.60 -2.41 39.16
C THR A 7 -11.13 -2.08 37.74
N PRO A 8 -11.92 -2.33 36.68
CA PRO A 8 -11.60 -1.91 35.32
C PRO A 8 -11.87 -0.40 35.09
N PRO A 9 -11.11 0.27 34.18
CA PRO A 9 -11.19 1.71 33.99
C PRO A 9 -12.48 2.13 33.27
N ALA A 10 -13.05 3.24 33.75
CA ALA A 10 -14.26 3.87 33.25
C ALA A 10 -14.12 4.34 31.79
N GLY A 11 -14.76 3.62 30.87
CA GLY A 11 -15.05 4.08 29.51
C GLY A 11 -16.55 4.31 29.37
N LYS A 12 -16.96 5.55 29.13
CA LYS A 12 -18.36 5.95 28.95
C LYS A 12 -18.93 5.28 27.69
N ALA A 13 -19.87 4.35 27.83
CA ALA A 13 -20.67 3.84 26.73
C ALA A 13 -21.96 4.67 26.61
N SER A 14 -22.13 5.29 25.44
CA SER A 14 -23.28 6.10 25.03
C SER A 14 -24.58 5.27 24.96
N SER A 15 -25.71 5.93 25.28
CA SER A 15 -27.03 5.39 25.62
C SER A 15 -27.86 4.79 24.48
N SER A 16 -27.25 4.20 23.45
CA SER A 16 -28.01 3.59 22.35
C SER A 16 -27.29 2.37 21.78
N SER A 17 -27.47 1.23 22.44
CA SER A 17 -27.27 -0.10 21.84
C SER A 17 -28.13 -1.09 22.63
N PRO A 18 -29.28 -1.52 22.10
CA PRO A 18 -30.13 -2.50 22.75
C PRO A 18 -29.34 -3.79 22.94
N SER A 19 -29.27 -4.22 24.18
CA SER A 19 -28.65 -5.45 24.61
C SER A 19 -29.32 -6.66 23.94
N CYS A 20 -28.78 -7.14 22.84
CA CYS A 20 -29.00 -8.51 22.37
C CYS A 20 -28.20 -9.47 23.27
N TRP A 21 -28.64 -9.64 24.51
CA TRP A 21 -28.11 -10.66 25.42
C TRP A 21 -28.88 -12.00 25.30
N GLU A 22 -30.08 -11.97 24.73
CA GLU A 22 -30.91 -13.15 24.47
C GLU A 22 -31.00 -13.46 22.97
N CYS A 23 -29.88 -13.87 22.37
CA CYS A 23 -29.92 -14.49 21.04
C CYS A 23 -28.69 -15.36 20.76
N ASN A 24 -28.36 -16.28 21.68
CA ASN A 24 -27.65 -17.51 21.32
C ASN A 24 -27.85 -18.64 22.34
N SER A 25 -29.09 -19.02 22.59
CA SER A 25 -29.43 -20.23 23.36
C SER A 25 -29.35 -21.49 22.49
N THR A 26 -28.34 -21.60 21.63
CA THR A 26 -27.87 -22.91 21.19
C THR A 26 -26.64 -23.25 22.02
N PRO A 27 -26.68 -24.29 22.88
CA PRO A 27 -25.49 -24.76 23.55
C PRO A 27 -24.57 -25.35 22.49
N LYS A 28 -23.71 -24.52 21.92
CA LYS A 28 -22.58 -24.94 21.10
C LYS A 28 -21.73 -25.81 22.02
N ARG A 29 -21.89 -27.13 21.87
CA ARG A 29 -21.30 -28.19 22.70
C ARG A 29 -19.89 -27.76 23.10
N ARG A 30 -19.75 -27.30 24.34
CA ARG A 30 -18.49 -26.78 24.87
C ARG A 30 -17.55 -27.96 25.04
N THR A 31 -16.84 -28.33 23.97
CA THR A 31 -15.68 -29.19 24.12
C THR A 31 -14.68 -28.40 24.95
N LYS A 32 -14.23 -28.97 26.07
CA LYS A 32 -13.15 -28.37 26.87
C LYS A 32 -11.99 -28.04 25.93
N PRO A 33 -11.38 -26.84 26.00
CA PRO A 33 -10.23 -26.53 25.18
C PRO A 33 -9.16 -27.57 25.46
N GLU A 34 -8.80 -28.35 24.43
CA GLU A 34 -7.82 -29.41 24.59
C GLU A 34 -6.54 -28.86 25.20
N THR A 35 -6.09 -29.49 26.27
CA THR A 35 -4.85 -29.08 26.92
C THR A 35 -3.67 -29.36 25.99
N SER A 36 -2.61 -28.56 26.06
CA SER A 36 -1.41 -28.73 25.21
C SER A 36 -0.84 -30.16 25.29
N ARG A 37 -1.00 -30.82 26.44
CA ARG A 37 -0.60 -32.21 26.69
C ARG A 37 -1.47 -33.22 25.92
N GLU A 38 -2.77 -33.00 25.84
CA GLU A 38 -3.69 -33.84 25.03
C GLU A 38 -3.40 -33.69 23.54
N ILE A 39 -3.18 -32.46 23.06
CA ILE A 39 -2.81 -32.18 21.67
C ILE A 39 -1.49 -32.90 21.32
N SER A 40 -0.51 -32.85 22.22
CA SER A 40 0.78 -33.52 22.05
C SER A 40 0.62 -35.05 21.98
N LYS A 41 -0.16 -35.64 22.90
CA LYS A 41 -0.46 -37.08 22.92
C LYS A 41 -1.16 -37.51 21.63
N LYS A 42 -2.20 -36.79 21.17
CA LYS A 42 -2.91 -37.08 19.92
C LYS A 42 -1.99 -36.97 18.70
N ARG A 43 -1.14 -35.94 18.64
CA ARG A 43 -0.17 -35.76 17.55
C ARG A 43 0.87 -36.88 17.50
N SER A 44 1.36 -37.31 18.66
CA SER A 44 2.31 -38.43 18.78
C SER A 44 1.66 -39.75 18.35
N GLY A 45 0.45 -40.03 18.83
CA GLY A 45 -0.32 -41.21 18.41
C GLY A 45 -0.55 -41.27 16.91
N ARG A 46 -1.02 -40.16 16.31
CA ARG A 46 -1.23 -40.05 14.86
C ARG A 46 0.08 -40.16 14.07
N TRP A 47 1.20 -39.68 14.62
CA TRP A 47 2.50 -39.82 13.95
C TRP A 47 2.97 -41.28 13.87
N LYS A 48 2.67 -42.10 14.88
CA LYS A 48 3.05 -43.52 14.88
C LYS A 48 2.33 -44.29 13.77
N THR A 49 1.02 -44.05 13.59
CA THR A 49 0.16 -44.75 12.63
C THR A 49 0.24 -44.25 11.19
N ILE A 50 0.90 -43.10 10.92
CA ILE A 50 1.09 -42.62 9.55
C ILE A 50 2.03 -43.54 8.74
N SER A 51 1.61 -43.86 7.51
CA SER A 51 2.39 -44.59 6.49
C SER A 51 3.74 -43.93 6.15
N ARG A 52 4.72 -44.73 5.71
CA ARG A 52 6.07 -44.24 5.29
C ARG A 52 5.97 -43.10 4.27
N LYS A 53 5.03 -43.14 3.33
CA LYS A 53 4.80 -42.07 2.34
C LYS A 53 4.25 -40.80 3.00
N GLY A 54 3.29 -40.93 3.91
CA GLY A 54 2.74 -39.80 4.68
C GLY A 54 3.77 -39.12 5.57
N LYS A 55 4.66 -39.89 6.21
CA LYS A 55 5.82 -39.38 6.98
C LYS A 55 6.78 -38.62 6.06
N LYS A 56 7.10 -39.15 4.87
CA LYS A 56 7.95 -38.45 3.87
C LYS A 56 7.33 -37.12 3.43
N ASN A 57 6.04 -37.09 3.11
CA ASN A 57 5.34 -35.86 2.69
C ASN A 57 5.31 -34.81 3.83
N SER A 58 5.05 -35.24 5.06
CA SER A 58 5.07 -34.37 6.24
C SER A 58 6.46 -33.76 6.50
N LYS A 59 7.53 -34.55 6.34
CA LYS A 59 8.92 -34.08 6.43
C LYS A 59 9.24 -33.08 5.32
N LYS A 60 8.81 -33.33 4.08
CA LYS A 60 8.96 -32.39 2.95
C LYS A 60 8.24 -31.07 3.23
N ALA A 61 6.99 -31.13 3.68
CA ALA A 61 6.22 -29.95 4.07
C ALA A 61 6.89 -29.16 5.21
N ALA A 62 7.47 -29.85 6.20
CA ALA A 62 8.22 -29.21 7.28
C ALA A 62 9.50 -28.51 6.77
N LYS A 63 10.26 -29.14 5.86
CA LYS A 63 11.43 -28.53 5.22
C LYS A 63 11.04 -27.29 4.42
N HIS A 64 10.01 -27.39 3.57
CA HIS A 64 9.51 -26.26 2.80
C HIS A 64 9.05 -25.10 3.71
N ARG A 65 8.34 -25.41 4.81
CA ARG A 65 7.93 -24.40 5.80
C ARG A 65 9.12 -23.70 6.46
N ARG A 66 10.18 -24.45 6.81
CA ARG A 66 11.42 -23.89 7.35
C ARG A 66 12.12 -22.97 6.32
N GLN A 67 12.24 -23.42 5.08
CA GLN A 67 12.83 -22.62 4.00
C GLN A 67 12.05 -21.33 3.73
N ARG A 68 10.71 -21.40 3.68
CA ARG A 68 9.83 -20.22 3.54
C ARG A 68 10.02 -19.23 4.69
N ARG A 69 10.10 -19.71 5.94
CA ARG A 69 10.35 -18.85 7.11
C ARG A 69 11.72 -18.18 7.04
N SER A 70 12.77 -18.92 6.65
CA SER A 70 14.12 -18.38 6.45
C SER A 70 14.14 -17.29 5.36
N LYS A 71 13.60 -17.59 4.17
CA LYS A 71 13.49 -16.62 3.06
C LYS A 71 12.68 -15.37 3.46
N LYS A 72 11.60 -15.52 4.24
CA LYS A 72 10.80 -14.39 4.74
C LYS A 72 11.58 -13.55 5.76
N LYS A 73 12.40 -14.17 6.62
CA LYS A 73 13.28 -13.44 7.56
C LYS A 73 14.35 -12.65 6.80
N ALA A 74 15.02 -13.28 5.82
CA ALA A 74 16.00 -12.61 4.96
C ALA A 74 15.38 -11.44 4.18
N SER A 75 14.21 -11.64 3.55
CA SER A 75 13.52 -10.57 2.82
C SER A 75 13.02 -9.44 3.73
N ARG A 76 12.65 -9.72 4.99
CA ARG A 76 12.37 -8.68 6.00
C ARG A 76 13.61 -7.86 6.33
N ALA A 77 14.77 -8.49 6.50
CA ALA A 77 16.02 -7.78 6.76
C ALA A 77 16.40 -6.84 5.60
N LEU A 78 16.26 -7.30 4.35
CA LEU A 78 16.56 -6.50 3.16
C LEU A 78 15.53 -5.38 2.88
N ARG A 79 14.30 -5.48 3.43
CA ARG A 79 13.26 -4.45 3.23
C ARG A 79 13.65 -3.09 3.81
N GLY A 80 14.29 -3.06 4.98
CA GLY A 80 14.76 -1.82 5.60
C GLY A 80 15.80 -1.12 4.73
N VAL A 81 16.77 -1.89 4.21
CA VAL A 81 17.82 -1.40 3.31
C VAL A 81 17.23 -0.83 2.02
N ARG A 82 16.32 -1.56 1.35
CA ARG A 82 15.66 -1.08 0.13
C ARG A 82 14.83 0.18 0.36
N LYS A 83 14.10 0.27 1.49
CA LYS A 83 13.32 1.47 1.84
C LYS A 83 14.23 2.68 2.07
N MET A 84 15.35 2.48 2.76
CA MET A 84 16.35 3.52 3.00
C MET A 84 17.03 3.98 1.71
N GLN A 85 17.42 3.05 0.84
CA GLN A 85 18.01 3.37 -0.47
C GLN A 85 17.04 4.16 -1.35
N ARG A 86 15.77 3.74 -1.42
CA ARG A 86 14.73 4.48 -2.16
C ARG A 86 14.51 5.88 -1.59
N ARG A 87 14.52 6.03 -0.26
CA ARG A 87 14.42 7.36 0.40
C ARG A 87 15.62 8.24 0.06
N ARG A 88 16.84 7.69 0.08
CA ARG A 88 18.06 8.42 -0.32
C ARG A 88 18.01 8.85 -1.79
N GLN A 89 17.57 7.98 -2.70
CA GLN A 89 17.39 8.32 -4.11
C GLN A 89 16.36 9.44 -4.29
N ARG A 90 15.19 9.35 -3.64
CA ARG A 90 14.18 10.41 -3.66
C ARG A 90 14.73 11.74 -3.11
N LYS A 91 15.50 11.70 -2.02
CA LYS A 91 16.11 12.91 -1.44
C LYS A 91 17.19 13.52 -2.35
N ARG A 92 17.95 12.69 -3.07
CA ARG A 92 18.89 13.16 -4.09
C ARG A 92 18.15 13.84 -5.24
N VAL A 93 17.10 13.20 -5.76
CA VAL A 93 16.25 13.78 -6.80
C VAL A 93 15.59 15.07 -6.32
N SER A 94 15.11 15.13 -5.08
CA SER A 94 14.47 16.34 -4.54
C SER A 94 15.44 17.51 -4.34
N PHE A 95 16.72 17.25 -4.06
CA PHE A 95 17.72 18.30 -3.92
C PHE A 95 18.27 18.79 -5.27
N THR A 96 18.22 17.94 -6.31
CA THR A 96 18.61 18.34 -7.68
C THR A 96 17.47 18.94 -8.50
N ILE A 97 16.21 18.79 -8.06
CA ILE A 97 15.10 19.57 -8.59
C ILE A 97 15.06 20.89 -7.82
N ASP A 98 16.06 21.74 -8.05
CA ASP A 98 15.77 23.16 -8.05
C ASP A 98 14.62 23.33 -9.04
N LYS A 99 13.44 23.72 -8.53
CA LYS A 99 12.15 23.78 -9.24
C LYS A 99 12.38 24.20 -10.69
N GLN A 100 12.51 23.22 -11.58
CA GLN A 100 12.92 23.48 -12.95
C GLN A 100 11.87 24.43 -13.55
N PRO A 101 12.28 25.54 -14.18
CA PRO A 101 11.33 26.44 -14.78
C PRO A 101 10.45 25.63 -15.73
N LEU A 102 9.13 25.73 -15.59
CA LEU A 102 8.20 24.99 -16.43
C LEU A 102 8.57 25.27 -17.90
N SER A 103 8.70 24.23 -18.72
CA SER A 103 8.97 24.40 -20.16
C SER A 103 7.79 25.11 -20.85
N PRO A 104 8.03 25.93 -21.90
CA PRO A 104 6.98 26.67 -22.61
C PRO A 104 5.88 25.75 -23.16
N PHE A 105 6.24 24.51 -23.46
CA PHE A 105 5.30 23.46 -23.85
C PHE A 105 4.26 23.15 -22.77
N PHE A 106 4.62 23.17 -21.48
CA PHE A 106 3.67 22.89 -20.40
C PHE A 106 2.61 24.00 -20.25
N LEU A 107 2.98 25.27 -20.50
CA LEU A 107 2.00 26.36 -20.55
C LEU A 107 1.03 26.18 -21.71
N PHE A 108 1.54 25.82 -22.89
CA PHE A 108 0.73 25.53 -24.07
C PHE A 108 -0.23 24.37 -23.80
N MET A 109 0.26 23.27 -23.21
CA MET A 109 -0.58 22.13 -22.83
C MET A 109 -1.66 22.52 -21.81
N ALA A 110 -1.33 23.33 -20.79
CA ALA A 110 -2.30 23.75 -19.78
C ALA A 110 -3.49 24.54 -20.39
N LYS A 111 -3.23 25.37 -21.40
CA LYS A 111 -4.26 26.14 -22.11
C LYS A 111 -5.08 25.30 -23.09
N ASN A 112 -4.46 24.34 -23.78
CA ASN A 112 -5.07 23.64 -24.91
C ASN A 112 -5.63 22.25 -24.55
N ARG A 113 -5.13 21.61 -23.49
CA ARG A 113 -5.67 20.34 -22.98
C ARG A 113 -7.17 20.41 -22.67
N PRO A 114 -7.70 21.39 -21.92
CA PRO A 114 -9.14 21.45 -21.64
C PRO A 114 -9.98 21.68 -22.91
N LYS A 115 -9.44 22.39 -23.91
CA LYS A 115 -10.12 22.58 -25.20
C LYS A 115 -10.25 21.27 -25.96
N LEU A 116 -9.16 20.49 -26.03
CA LEU A 116 -9.16 19.17 -26.67
C LEU A 116 -10.02 18.14 -25.93
N GLN A 117 -10.05 18.19 -24.59
CA GLN A 117 -10.91 17.31 -23.80
C GLN A 117 -12.40 17.62 -23.99
N ARG A 118 -12.75 18.90 -24.20
CA ARG A 118 -14.13 19.29 -24.51
C ARG A 118 -14.55 18.86 -25.90
N SER A 119 -13.69 19.01 -26.91
CA SER A 119 -14.01 18.58 -28.27
C SER A 119 -13.99 17.07 -28.44
N ASN A 120 -13.15 16.37 -27.68
CA ASN A 120 -12.98 14.93 -27.77
C ASN A 120 -12.91 14.29 -26.37
N PRO A 121 -14.05 14.15 -25.68
CA PRO A 121 -14.09 13.57 -24.34
C PRO A 121 -13.72 12.07 -24.31
N GLN A 122 -13.72 11.41 -25.47
CA GLN A 122 -13.37 9.99 -25.62
C GLN A 122 -11.85 9.73 -25.69
N LEU A 123 -11.04 10.77 -25.95
CA LEU A 123 -9.58 10.59 -26.09
C LEU A 123 -8.93 10.33 -24.74
N THR A 124 -8.03 9.36 -24.71
CA THR A 124 -7.23 9.09 -23.52
C THR A 124 -6.23 10.22 -23.28
N ALA A 125 -5.84 10.44 -22.02
CA ALA A 125 -4.87 11.48 -21.67
C ALA A 125 -3.54 11.35 -22.44
N VAL A 126 -3.16 10.12 -22.81
CA VAL A 126 -1.96 9.83 -23.60
C VAL A 126 -2.12 10.29 -25.05
N GLU A 127 -3.28 10.05 -25.66
CA GLU A 127 -3.58 10.49 -27.02
C GLU A 127 -3.71 12.01 -27.10
N THR A 128 -4.36 12.64 -26.11
CA THR A 128 -4.42 14.11 -26.02
C THR A 128 -3.02 14.72 -25.95
N ALA A 129 -2.12 14.14 -25.15
CA ALA A 129 -0.74 14.61 -25.04
C ALA A 129 0.03 14.44 -26.36
N LYS A 130 -0.18 13.33 -27.09
CA LYS A 130 0.42 13.11 -28.42
C LYS A 130 -0.05 14.16 -29.43
N THR A 131 -1.35 14.43 -29.49
CA THR A 131 -1.92 15.45 -30.39
C THR A 131 -1.38 16.84 -30.07
N LEU A 132 -1.33 17.21 -28.78
CA LEU A 132 -0.73 18.48 -28.33
C LEU A 132 0.76 18.59 -28.67
N GLY A 133 1.51 17.49 -28.59
CA GLY A 133 2.92 17.45 -28.98
C GLY A 133 3.12 17.76 -30.46
N LYS A 134 2.30 17.17 -31.34
CA LYS A 134 2.33 17.47 -32.79
C LYS A 134 2.00 18.93 -33.06
N MET A 135 0.90 19.43 -32.49
CA MET A 135 0.50 20.83 -32.63
C MET A 135 1.61 21.79 -32.17
N TRP A 136 2.32 21.47 -31.08
CA TRP A 136 3.45 22.27 -30.61
C TRP A 136 4.61 22.32 -31.62
N HIS A 137 4.91 21.21 -32.28
CA HIS A 137 5.94 21.15 -33.33
C HIS A 137 5.52 21.83 -34.65
N GLU A 138 4.22 22.04 -34.86
CA GLU A 138 3.68 22.79 -36.00
C GLU A 138 3.54 24.30 -35.71
N GLN A 139 3.50 24.71 -34.44
CA GLN A 139 3.43 26.13 -34.06
C GLN A 139 4.62 26.94 -34.57
N SER A 140 4.37 28.21 -34.91
CA SER A 140 5.40 29.14 -35.40
C SER A 140 6.46 29.42 -34.33
N GLN A 141 7.67 29.82 -34.76
CA GLN A 141 8.76 30.21 -33.85
C GLN A 141 8.33 31.37 -32.94
N SER A 142 7.60 32.34 -33.51
CA SER A 142 7.09 33.52 -32.79
C SER A 142 6.11 33.14 -31.67
N ASP A 143 5.18 32.22 -31.94
CA ASP A 143 4.25 31.74 -30.92
C ASP A 143 4.98 31.03 -29.78
N ARG A 144 5.97 30.19 -30.11
CA ARG A 144 6.80 29.50 -29.11
C ARG A 144 7.61 30.48 -28.25
N GLU A 145 8.11 31.56 -28.85
CA GLU A 145 8.83 32.62 -28.15
C GLU A 145 7.93 33.41 -27.20
N MET A 146 6.69 33.73 -27.62
CA MET A 146 5.68 34.31 -26.73
C MET A 146 5.45 33.43 -25.49
N TYR A 147 5.38 32.10 -25.64
CA TYR A 147 5.27 31.19 -24.49
C TYR A 147 6.54 31.16 -23.62
N ARG A 148 7.74 31.39 -24.18
CA ARG A 148 8.99 31.54 -23.41
C ARG A 148 9.02 32.83 -22.61
N GLU A 149 8.53 33.94 -23.17
CA GLU A 149 8.44 35.21 -22.46
C GLU A 149 7.38 35.17 -21.36
N GLN A 150 6.21 34.58 -21.64
CA GLN A 150 5.17 34.35 -20.63
C GLN A 150 5.64 33.48 -19.46
N LEU A 151 6.69 32.66 -19.62
CA LEU A 151 7.32 31.94 -18.52
C LEU A 151 8.23 32.80 -17.68
N LYS A 152 9.00 33.70 -18.30
CA LYS A 152 9.92 34.61 -17.59
C LYS A 152 9.16 35.53 -16.63
N GLY A 153 7.96 35.97 -17.02
CA GLY A 153 7.11 36.85 -16.22
C GLY A 153 6.23 36.15 -15.17
N LYS A 154 6.20 34.81 -15.14
CA LYS A 154 5.42 34.08 -14.13
C LYS A 154 6.27 33.81 -12.89
N PRO A 155 5.79 34.15 -11.68
CA PRO A 155 6.49 33.77 -10.46
C PRO A 155 6.69 32.26 -10.45
N LYS A 156 7.88 31.81 -10.03
CA LYS A 156 8.19 30.40 -9.86
C LYS A 156 7.07 29.79 -9.02
N PHE A 157 6.48 28.71 -9.50
CA PHE A 157 5.45 28.00 -8.74
C PHE A 157 6.12 27.46 -7.48
N ASP A 158 5.93 28.15 -6.36
CA ASP A 158 6.29 27.68 -5.04
C ASP A 158 5.17 26.75 -4.56
N PRO A 159 5.41 25.43 -4.47
CA PRO A 159 4.55 24.57 -3.66
C PRO A 159 4.72 24.99 -2.20
N GLU A 160 3.86 25.90 -1.75
CA GLU A 160 3.47 26.03 -0.34
C GLU A 160 2.28 25.08 -0.09
N ASP A 161 2.46 24.30 0.98
CA ASP A 161 1.61 23.25 1.61
C ASP A 161 1.25 21.96 0.85
#